data_AF-A0A820NVS1-F1
#
_entry.id   AF-A0A820NVS1-F1
#
_cell.length_a   1.000
_cell.length_b   1.000
_cell.length_c   1.000
_cell.angle_alpha   90.00
_cell.angle_beta   90.00
_cell.angle_gamma   90.00
#
_symmetry.space_group_name_H-M   'P 1'
#
loop_
_entity.id
_entity.type
_entity.pdbx_description
1 polymer ?
#
loop_
_entity_poly.entity_id
_entity_poly.type
_entity_poly.pdbx_seq_one_letter_code
_entity_poly.pdbx_strand_id
1 'polypeptide(L)' 'QIFYELRCHCYKARALIAADATGLSDPYLSITVGNETQTTP' A
#
# COMPACT_ATOMS: atom_id res chain seq x y z
N GLN A 1 -29.46 -11.41 1.08
CA GLN A 1 -28.28 -10.85 1.77
C GLN A 1 -27.69 -9.77 0.88
N ILE A 2 -27.50 -8.56 1.39
CA ILE A 2 -26.85 -7.48 0.62
C ILE A 2 -25.34 -7.65 0.86
N PHE A 3 -24.58 -7.81 -0.21
CA PHE A 3 -23.12 -7.86 -0.16
C PHE A 3 -22.59 -6.50 -0.58
N TYR A 4 -21.61 -5.99 0.17
CA TYR A 4 -20.90 -4.75 -0.14
C TYR A 4 -19.45 -5.10 -0.45
N GLU A 5 -18.88 -4.40 -1.42
CA GLU A 5 -17.47 -4.53 -1.78
C GLU A 5 -16.73 -3.22 -1.57
N LEU A 6 -15.45 -3.31 -1.21
CA LEU A 6 -14.52 -2.19 -1.16
C LEU A 6 -13.38 -2.47 -2.14
N ARG A 7 -13.10 -1.50 -3.02
CA ARG A 7 -12.03 -1.60 -4.02
C ARG A 7 -11.01 -0.50 -3.77
N CYS A 8 -9.76 -0.90 -3.53
CA CYS A 8 -8.65 0.02 -3.31
C CYS A 8 -7.75 0.04 -4.56
N HIS A 9 -7.55 1.21 -5.14
CA HIS A 9 -6.71 1.41 -6.33
C HIS A 9 -5.48 2.24 -5.96
N CYS A 10 -4.37 1.57 -5.66
CA CYS A 10 -3.10 2.22 -5.30
C CYS A 10 -2.13 2.14 -6.48
N TYR A 11 -1.90 3.28 -7.16
CA TYR A 11 -1.16 3.30 -8.42
C TYR A 11 0.33 3.61 -8.27
N LYS A 12 0.70 4.50 -7.34
CA LYS A 12 2.07 4.92 -7.10
C LYS A 12 2.20 5.80 -5.87
N ALA A 13 3.38 5.76 -5.25
CA ALA A 13 3.84 6.78 -4.33
C ALA A 13 4.83 7.73 -5.03
N ARG A 14 4.99 8.95 -4.51
CA ARG A 14 5.89 9.97 -5.08
C ARG A 14 6.67 10.63 -3.94
N ALA A 15 7.89 11.07 -4.26
CA ALA A 15 8.77 11.75 -3.30
C ALA A 15 8.90 10.97 -1.98
N LEU A 16 9.03 9.64 -2.09
CA LEU A 16 9.30 8.80 -0.93
C LEU A 16 10.65 9.17 -0.32
N ILE A 17 10.71 9.12 1.01
CA ILE A 17 11.97 9.31 1.74
C ILE A 17 12.89 8.15 1.37
N ALA A 18 14.13 8.49 0.99
CA ALA A 18 15.18 7.52 0.72
C ALA A 18 15.51 6.74 2.00
N ALA A 19 15.59 5.41 1.88
CA ALA A 19 15.94 4.53 2.98
C ALA A 19 17.46 4.41 3.17
N ASP A 20 18.24 4.75 2.14
CA ASP A 20 19.69 4.65 2.16
C ASP A 20 20.41 5.85 1.51
N ALA A 21 21.74 5.83 1.60
CA ALA A 21 22.61 6.87 1.06
C ALA A 21 22.65 6.93 -0.48
N THR A 22 22.10 5.93 -1.18
CA THR A 22 22.00 5.91 -2.65
C THR A 22 20.78 6.68 -3.15
N GLY A 23 19.88 7.08 -2.24
CA GLY A 23 18.65 7.79 -2.57
C GLY A 23 17.50 6.86 -2.94
N LEU A 24 17.64 5.56 -2.71
CA LEU A 24 16.65 4.54 -3.07
C LEU A 24 15.85 4.08 -1.85
N SER A 25 14.65 3.61 -2.13
CA SER A 25 13.75 2.94 -1.18
C SER A 25 13.05 1.80 -1.92
N ASP A 26 12.79 0.71 -1.20
CA ASP A 26 12.00 -0.43 -1.66
C ASP A 26 10.60 -0.37 -1.02
N PRO A 27 9.69 0.47 -1.54
CA PRO A 27 8.38 0.67 -0.91
C PRO A 27 7.48 -0.55 -1.10
N TYR A 28 6.79 -0.91 -0.02
CA TYR A 28 5.63 -1.79 -0.02
C TYR A 28 4.39 -1.02 0.47
N LEU A 29 3.20 -1.57 0.23
CA LEU A 29 1.94 -1.04 0.74
C LEU A 29 1.25 -2.10 1.59
N SER A 30 0.63 -1.66 2.69
CA SER A 30 -0.31 -2.46 3.48
C SER A 30 -1.64 -1.72 3.60
N ILE A 31 -2.74 -2.40 3.30
CA ILE A 31 -4.10 -1.87 3.36
C ILE A 31 -4.88 -2.71 4.36
N THR A 32 -5.33 -2.11 5.45
CA THR A 32 -6.13 -2.77 6.50
C THR A 32 -7.56 -2.25 6.49
N VAL A 33 -8.54 -3.17 6.48
CA VAL A 33 -9.98 -2.89 6.49
C VAL A 33 -10.62 -3.78 7.55
N GLY A 34 -11.01 -3.19 8.68
CA GLY A 34 -11.46 -3.96 9.85
C GLY A 34 -10.37 -4.92 10.32
N ASN A 35 -10.63 -6.23 10.22
CA ASN A 35 -9.69 -7.28 10.62
C ASN A 35 -8.92 -7.89 9.44
N GLU A 36 -9.14 -7.40 8.22
CA GLU A 36 -8.47 -7.90 7.02
C GLU A 36 -7.33 -6.98 6.61
N THR A 37 -6.22 -7.56 6.14
CA THR A 37 -5.07 -6.80 5.64
C THR A 37 -4.56 -7.42 4.34
N GLN A 38 -4.26 -6.57 3.36
CA GLN A 38 -3.63 -6.95 2.10
C GLN A 38 -2.36 -6.14 1.88
N THR A 39 -1.31 -6.78 1.38
CA THR A 39 -0.01 -6.14 1.13
C THR A 39 0.41 -6.26 -0.33
N THR A 40 1.12 -5.27 -0.84
CA THR A 40 1.94 -5.45 -2.05
C THR A 40 3.28 -6.05 -1.67
N PRO A 41 3.99 -6.68 -2.63
CA PRO A 41 5.42 -6.91 -2.50
C PRO A 41 6.17 -5.61 -2.18
#